data_AF-A0A6V6ZRK0-F1
#
_entry.id   AF-A0A6V6ZRK0-F1
#
_cell.length_a   1.000
_cell.length_b   1.000
_cell.length_c   1.000
_cell.angle_alpha   90.00
_cell.angle_beta   90.00
_cell.angle_gamma   90.00
#
_symmetry.space_group_name_H-M   'P 1'
#
loop_
_entity.id
_entity.type
_entity.pdbx_description
1 polymer ?
#
loop_
_entity_poly.entity_id
_entity_poly.type
_entity_poly.pdbx_seq_one_letter_code
_entity_poly.pdbx_strand_id
1 'polypeptide(L)'
;MSKSKLTPSCFTLMEAGLLSLSLALPVGLLVLPDPALGQDRPFTSMEIARDDADACRVPKPPVDLAETAYLRNGYRAILRILIAEEALATENCTCLLDDFTWDQALIALPRFQTSDNPRLPFKVLDLYAQADAFEAQVAEACVK
;
A
#
# COMPACT_ATOMS: atom_id res chain seq x y z
N MET A 1 -10.10 27.05 -35.98
CA MET A 1 -10.55 25.76 -36.54
C MET A 1 -9.65 25.41 -37.70
N SER A 2 -8.77 24.42 -37.53
CA SER A 2 -7.93 23.89 -38.61
C SER A 2 -8.30 22.42 -38.81
N LYS A 3 -8.65 22.05 -40.05
CA LYS A 3 -9.00 20.69 -40.49
C LYS A 3 -8.04 20.28 -41.59
N SER A 4 -7.41 19.12 -41.42
CA SER A 4 -6.78 18.29 -42.47
C SER A 4 -7.03 16.83 -42.02
N LYS A 5 -7.91 16.01 -42.64
CA LYS A 5 -7.82 15.28 -43.94
C LYS A 5 -6.47 14.56 -44.12
N LEU A 6 -6.34 13.29 -44.52
CA LEU A 6 -7.21 12.10 -44.63
C LEU A 6 -6.27 10.94 -45.07
N THR A 7 -6.47 9.70 -44.57
CA THR A 7 -6.24 8.38 -45.23
C THR A 7 -4.81 7.96 -45.63
N PRO A 8 -4.49 6.67 -45.94
CA PRO A 8 -5.37 5.55 -46.34
C PRO A 8 -5.10 4.23 -45.59
N SER A 9 -5.90 3.18 -45.75
CA SER A 9 -5.54 2.15 -46.74
C SER A 9 -6.75 1.26 -47.06
N CYS A 10 -6.89 1.01 -48.36
CA CYS A 10 -7.86 0.16 -49.03
C CYS A 10 -7.16 -1.16 -49.42
N PHE A 11 -7.90 -2.10 -50.01
CA PHE A 11 -7.50 -3.39 -50.61
C PHE A 11 -7.53 -4.59 -49.63
N THR A 12 -8.17 -5.74 -49.90
CA THR A 12 -8.95 -6.22 -51.05
C THR A 12 -9.77 -7.45 -50.63
N LEU A 13 -10.87 -7.65 -51.34
CA LEU A 13 -11.80 -8.78 -51.35
C LEU A 13 -11.20 -10.02 -52.05
N MET A 14 -11.83 -11.19 -51.82
CA MET A 14 -11.78 -12.50 -52.55
C MET A 14 -10.71 -13.48 -52.05
N GLU A 15 -10.92 -14.79 -51.89
CA GLU A 15 -11.94 -15.72 -52.40
C GLU A 15 -11.94 -17.01 -51.54
N ALA A 16 -12.86 -17.92 -51.85
CA ALA A 16 -13.33 -19.03 -51.04
C ALA A 16 -12.34 -20.18 -50.79
N GLY A 17 -12.49 -20.81 -49.63
CA GLY A 17 -11.97 -22.13 -49.32
C GLY A 17 -12.91 -22.86 -48.37
N LEU A 18 -13.91 -23.57 -48.90
CA LEU A 18 -14.70 -24.53 -48.12
C LEU A 18 -13.83 -25.75 -47.84
N LEU A 19 -13.13 -25.74 -46.70
CA LEU A 19 -12.57 -26.94 -46.11
C LEU A 19 -13.58 -27.54 -45.13
N SER A 20 -13.89 -28.80 -45.37
CA SER A 20 -14.84 -29.62 -44.63
C SER A 20 -14.50 -29.63 -43.14
N LEU A 21 -15.31 -28.98 -42.30
CA LEU A 21 -15.18 -29.11 -40.84
C LEU A 21 -15.74 -30.48 -40.42
N SER A 22 -14.86 -31.43 -40.16
CA SER A 22 -15.20 -32.64 -39.43
C SER A 22 -15.49 -32.27 -37.96
N LEU A 23 -16.77 -32.27 -37.57
CA LEU A 23 -17.19 -32.20 -36.18
C LEU A 23 -16.86 -33.54 -35.48
N ALA A 24 -15.62 -33.69 -35.02
CA ALA A 24 -15.32 -34.64 -33.96
C ALA A 24 -15.76 -33.98 -32.64
N LEU A 25 -16.96 -34.34 -32.17
CA LEU A 25 -17.44 -33.94 -30.85
C LEU A 25 -16.48 -34.55 -29.81
N PRO A 26 -15.70 -33.76 -29.04
CA PRO A 26 -15.05 -34.32 -27.88
C PRO A 26 -16.19 -34.57 -26.89
N VAL A 27 -16.34 -35.83 -26.46
CA VAL A 27 -17.15 -36.14 -25.28
C VAL A 27 -16.52 -35.35 -24.14
N GLY A 28 -17.10 -34.20 -23.83
CA GLY A 28 -16.72 -33.39 -22.69
C GLY A 28 -16.98 -34.22 -21.45
N LEU A 29 -15.91 -34.81 -20.91
CA LEU A 29 -15.95 -35.36 -19.57
C LEU A 29 -16.21 -34.16 -18.65
N LEU A 30 -17.42 -34.07 -18.10
CA LEU A 30 -17.73 -33.17 -16.99
C LEU A 30 -16.91 -33.63 -15.79
N VAL A 31 -15.64 -33.22 -15.76
CA VAL A 31 -14.87 -33.19 -14.52
C VAL A 31 -15.49 -32.06 -13.70
N LEU A 32 -16.37 -32.42 -12.77
CA LEU A 32 -16.69 -31.50 -11.69
C LEU A 32 -15.35 -31.15 -11.02
N PRO A 33 -15.01 -29.86 -10.88
CA PRO A 33 -13.86 -29.49 -10.07
C PRO A 33 -14.12 -30.05 -8.68
N ASP A 34 -13.27 -30.96 -8.23
CA ASP A 34 -13.33 -31.44 -6.86
C ASP A 34 -13.03 -30.24 -5.94
N PRO A 35 -13.99 -29.77 -5.13
CA PRO A 35 -13.73 -28.68 -4.20
C PRO A 35 -12.61 -29.04 -3.19
N ALA A 36 -12.24 -30.32 -3.08
CA ALA A 36 -11.14 -30.78 -2.24
C ALA A 36 -9.74 -30.49 -2.80
N LEU A 37 -9.59 -30.12 -4.08
CA LEU A 37 -8.28 -29.86 -4.69
C LEU A 37 -7.61 -28.54 -4.23
N GLY A 38 -8.30 -27.76 -3.38
CA GLY A 38 -7.79 -26.51 -2.80
C GLY A 38 -7.38 -26.59 -1.32
N GLN A 39 -7.41 -27.76 -0.68
CA GLN A 39 -7.46 -27.83 0.79
C GLN A 39 -6.14 -28.09 1.52
N ASP A 40 -4.97 -28.22 0.88
CA ASP A 40 -3.73 -28.47 1.64
C ASP A 40 -2.46 -28.02 0.92
N ARG A 41 -2.32 -26.71 0.70
CA ARG A 41 -0.99 -26.12 0.51
C ARG A 41 -0.64 -25.38 1.80
N PRO A 42 0.36 -25.83 2.58
CA PRO A 42 0.80 -25.06 3.72
C PRO A 42 1.25 -23.68 3.23
N PHE A 43 0.80 -22.62 3.91
CA PHE A 43 1.29 -21.27 3.63
C PHE A 43 2.78 -21.24 3.92
N THR A 44 3.61 -21.30 2.88
CA THR A 44 5.03 -21.02 3.00
C THR A 44 5.21 -19.52 3.17
N SER A 45 5.59 -19.09 4.37
CA SER A 45 5.95 -17.69 4.63
C SER A 45 7.13 -17.32 3.73
N MET A 46 6.99 -16.28 2.91
CA MET A 46 8.11 -15.74 2.17
C MET A 46 8.83 -14.75 3.09
N GLU A 47 9.97 -15.18 3.65
CA GLU A 47 10.87 -14.31 4.40
C GLU A 47 11.44 -13.27 3.42
N ILE A 48 11.03 -12.02 3.55
CA ILE A 48 11.57 -10.90 2.76
C ILE A 48 12.73 -10.31 3.57
N ALA A 49 13.93 -10.26 2.98
CA ALA A 49 15.07 -9.63 3.60
C ALA A 49 14.74 -8.16 3.96
N ARG A 50 14.92 -7.83 5.23
CA ARG A 50 14.75 -6.48 5.81
C ARG A 50 15.82 -5.58 5.17
N ASP A 51 15.44 -4.44 4.60
CA ASP A 51 16.39 -3.50 3.98
C ASP A 51 17.09 -2.69 5.08
N ASP A 52 18.34 -2.25 4.94
CA ASP A 52 19.06 -1.58 6.05
C ASP A 52 18.37 -0.25 6.48
N ALA A 53 17.60 0.37 5.58
CA ALA A 53 16.73 1.51 5.86
C ALA A 53 15.60 1.18 6.88
N ASP A 54 15.37 -0.09 7.17
CA ASP A 54 14.36 -0.54 8.13
C ASP A 54 14.74 -0.32 9.59
N ALA A 55 16.02 -0.06 9.92
CA ALA A 55 16.45 0.19 11.29
C ALA A 55 15.75 1.43 11.88
N CYS A 56 15.48 2.44 11.06
CA CYS A 56 14.80 3.68 11.48
C CYS A 56 13.28 3.66 11.24
N ARG A 57 12.73 2.53 10.79
CA ARG A 57 11.30 2.41 10.53
C ARG A 57 10.56 2.23 11.85
N VAL A 58 9.60 3.12 12.12
CA VAL A 58 8.72 3.00 13.29
C VAL A 58 8.13 1.58 13.39
N PRO A 59 8.29 0.87 14.52
CA PRO A 59 7.89 -0.53 14.62
C PRO A 59 6.37 -0.70 14.61
N LYS A 60 5.93 -1.97 14.63
CA LYS A 60 4.53 -2.30 14.86
C LYS A 60 4.14 -1.86 16.29
N PRO A 61 3.00 -1.18 16.49
CA PRO A 61 2.57 -0.75 17.81
C PRO A 61 2.30 -1.95 18.74
N PRO A 62 2.64 -1.85 20.03
CA PRO A 62 2.28 -2.84 21.06
C PRO A 62 0.77 -3.10 21.07
N VAL A 63 0.37 -4.34 21.32
CA VAL A 63 -1.05 -4.74 21.28
C VAL A 63 -1.89 -4.09 22.37
N ASP A 64 -1.27 -3.79 23.50
CA ASP A 64 -1.82 -3.14 24.69
C ASP A 64 -1.83 -1.61 24.61
N LEU A 65 -1.19 -1.01 23.59
CA LEU A 65 -1.18 0.44 23.39
C LEU A 65 -2.59 1.04 23.25
N ALA A 66 -3.50 0.32 22.59
CA ALA A 66 -4.89 0.75 22.42
C ALA A 66 -5.81 -0.42 22.11
N GLU A 67 -7.09 -0.29 22.44
CA GLU A 67 -8.12 -1.32 22.29
C GLU A 67 -8.22 -1.87 20.85
N THR A 68 -8.17 -0.98 19.85
CA THR A 68 -8.40 -1.36 18.45
C THR A 68 -7.14 -1.19 17.60
N ALA A 69 -7.03 -2.02 16.57
CA ALA A 69 -5.98 -1.87 15.55
C ALA A 69 -6.07 -0.50 14.85
N TYR A 70 -7.26 0.05 14.70
CA TYR A 70 -7.47 1.39 14.13
C TYR A 70 -6.73 2.47 14.93
N LEU A 71 -6.92 2.49 16.25
CA LEU A 71 -6.26 3.45 17.14
C LEU A 71 -4.75 3.25 17.12
N ARG A 72 -4.28 2.00 17.27
CA ARG A 72 -2.85 1.67 17.22
C ARG A 72 -2.19 2.09 15.90
N ASN A 73 -2.87 1.89 14.77
CA ASN A 73 -2.38 2.31 13.46
C ASN A 73 -2.31 3.83 13.33
N GLY A 74 -3.27 4.56 13.91
CA GLY A 74 -3.23 6.01 14.00
C GLY A 74 -2.07 6.51 14.85
N TYR A 75 -1.83 5.93 16.03
CA TYR A 75 -0.69 6.29 16.88
C TYR A 75 0.65 6.00 16.19
N ARG A 76 0.75 4.92 15.41
CA ARG A 76 1.93 4.68 14.56
C ARG A 76 2.14 5.79 13.53
N ALA A 77 1.08 6.26 12.88
CA ALA A 77 1.20 7.35 11.91
C ALA A 77 1.58 8.67 12.61
N ILE A 78 0.99 8.98 13.77
CA ILE A 78 1.35 10.16 14.57
C ILE A 78 2.82 10.11 14.98
N LEU A 79 3.32 8.96 15.46
CA LEU A 79 4.73 8.81 15.86
C LEU A 79 5.68 9.07 14.68
N ARG A 80 5.35 8.57 13.49
CA ARG A 80 6.10 8.86 12.25
C ARG A 80 6.13 10.36 11.94
N ILE A 81 4.99 11.03 12.05
CA ILE A 81 4.89 12.49 11.83
C ILE A 81 5.79 13.23 12.82
N LEU A 82 5.72 12.91 14.11
CA LEU A 82 6.52 13.57 15.14
C LEU A 82 8.03 13.45 14.89
N ILE A 83 8.49 12.24 14.56
CA ILE A 83 9.90 11.98 14.24
C ILE A 83 10.33 12.78 13.00
N ALA A 84 9.53 12.77 11.94
CA ALA A 84 9.87 13.46 10.70
C ALA A 84 9.82 14.99 10.86
N GLU A 85 8.87 15.52 11.63
CA GLU A 85 8.82 16.95 12.00
C GLU A 85 10.08 17.37 12.75
N GLU A 86 10.54 16.57 13.73
CA GLU A 86 11.76 16.85 14.49
C GLU A 86 13.01 16.81 13.61
N ALA A 87 13.12 15.79 12.73
CA ALA A 87 14.21 15.69 11.78
C ALA A 87 14.29 16.94 10.88
N LEU A 88 13.15 17.42 10.38
CA LEU A 88 13.09 18.64 9.57
C LEU A 88 13.42 19.90 10.39
N ALA A 89 12.89 20.01 11.61
CA ALA A 89 13.07 21.18 12.47
C ALA A 89 14.53 21.34 12.93
N THR A 90 15.23 20.23 13.14
CA THR A 90 16.62 20.20 13.59
C THR A 90 17.63 20.00 12.47
N GLU A 91 17.15 19.86 11.23
CA GLU A 91 17.94 19.48 10.05
C GLU A 91 18.78 18.19 10.30
N ASN A 92 18.24 17.27 11.09
CA ASN A 92 18.93 16.05 11.50
C ASN A 92 18.60 14.89 10.57
N CYS A 93 19.62 14.37 9.89
CA CYS A 93 19.55 13.25 8.96
C CYS A 93 19.86 11.88 9.58
N THR A 94 19.96 11.81 10.91
CA THR A 94 20.21 10.57 11.65
C THR A 94 18.91 9.91 12.11
N CYS A 95 19.04 8.69 12.63
CA CYS A 95 17.92 7.93 13.17
C CYS A 95 17.45 8.52 14.51
N LEU A 96 16.28 9.17 14.52
CA LEU A 96 15.70 9.74 15.76
C LEU A 96 14.74 8.79 16.48
N LEU A 97 14.57 7.55 16.01
CA LEU A 97 13.54 6.65 16.54
C LEU A 97 13.67 6.40 18.05
N ASP A 98 14.90 6.33 18.57
CA ASP A 98 15.17 6.06 19.99
C ASP A 98 14.82 7.24 20.92
N ASP A 99 14.67 8.45 20.37
CA ASP A 99 14.28 9.65 21.12
C ASP A 99 12.75 9.77 21.27
N PHE A 100 12.00 8.90 20.60
CA PHE A 100 10.55 8.95 20.53
C PHE A 100 9.85 7.74 21.13
N THR A 101 8.71 7.98 21.79
CA THR A 101 7.92 6.96 22.49
C THR A 101 6.46 6.97 22.06
N TRP A 102 5.76 5.86 22.31
CA TRP A 102 4.32 5.77 22.07
C TRP A 102 3.50 6.76 22.89
N ASP A 103 3.95 7.12 24.10
CA ASP A 103 3.29 8.11 24.96
C ASP A 103 3.28 9.51 24.34
N GLN A 104 4.35 9.89 23.63
CA GLN A 104 4.35 11.17 22.90
C GLN A 104 3.32 11.18 21.78
N ALA A 105 3.10 10.06 21.09
CA ALA A 105 2.04 9.96 20.09
C ALA A 105 0.64 10.06 20.72
N LEU A 106 0.44 9.49 21.90
CA LEU A 106 -0.81 9.62 22.68
C LEU A 106 -1.04 11.07 23.12
N ILE A 107 -0.02 11.75 23.64
CA ILE A 107 -0.07 13.16 24.06
C ILE A 107 -0.34 14.07 22.87
N ALA A 108 0.20 13.75 21.70
CA ALA A 108 0.02 14.54 20.48
C ALA A 108 -1.35 14.34 19.80
N LEU A 109 -2.13 13.32 20.20
CA LEU A 109 -3.44 12.99 19.60
C LEU A 109 -4.32 14.21 19.32
N PRO A 110 -4.52 15.17 20.26
CA PRO A 110 -5.41 16.31 20.03
C PRO A 110 -5.04 17.17 18.81
N ARG A 111 -3.76 17.19 18.38
CA ARG A 111 -3.31 17.91 17.17
C ARG A 111 -3.90 17.32 15.89
N PHE A 112 -4.27 16.04 15.93
CA PHE A 112 -4.67 15.24 14.78
C PHE A 112 -6.15 14.85 14.84
N GLN A 113 -6.86 15.25 15.89
CA GLN A 113 -8.24 14.89 16.11
C GLN A 113 -9.16 15.59 15.10
N THR A 114 -9.95 14.81 14.38
CA THR A 114 -10.97 15.27 13.43
C THR A 114 -12.39 14.98 13.89
N SER A 115 -12.56 14.24 15.00
CA SER A 115 -13.86 13.87 15.56
C SER A 115 -13.79 13.68 17.07
N ASP A 116 -14.89 14.00 17.76
CA ASP A 116 -15.07 13.73 19.19
C ASP A 116 -15.41 12.26 19.49
N ASN A 117 -15.57 11.40 18.47
CA ASN A 117 -15.81 9.98 18.68
C ASN A 117 -14.52 9.30 19.19
N PRO A 118 -14.49 8.78 20.43
CA PRO A 118 -13.27 8.19 20.99
C PRO A 118 -12.81 6.92 20.25
N ARG A 119 -13.69 6.27 19.47
CA ARG A 119 -13.32 5.11 18.64
C ARG A 119 -12.82 5.48 17.25
N LEU A 120 -13.12 6.69 16.78
CA LEU A 120 -12.74 7.20 15.46
C LEU A 120 -12.24 8.67 15.54
N PRO A 121 -11.24 8.97 16.39
CA PRO A 121 -10.88 10.37 16.68
C PRO A 121 -10.19 11.07 15.50
N PHE A 122 -9.57 10.34 14.58
CA PHE A 122 -8.79 10.87 13.45
C PHE A 122 -9.02 10.03 12.20
N LYS A 123 -8.67 10.52 11.02
CA LYS A 123 -8.67 9.71 9.78
C LYS A 123 -7.30 9.06 9.57
N VAL A 124 -7.21 7.76 9.87
CA VAL A 124 -5.93 7.02 9.80
C VAL A 124 -5.23 7.15 8.44
N LEU A 125 -5.96 7.05 7.32
CA LEU A 125 -5.36 7.16 5.99
C LEU A 125 -4.76 8.55 5.73
N ASP A 126 -5.40 9.61 6.21
CA ASP A 126 -4.89 10.97 6.07
C ASP A 126 -3.61 11.16 6.90
N LEU A 127 -3.54 10.55 8.09
CA LEU A 127 -2.31 10.55 8.90
C LEU A 127 -1.16 9.81 8.24
N TYR A 128 -1.44 8.68 7.58
CA TYR A 128 -0.42 7.95 6.82
C TYR A 128 0.10 8.78 5.64
N ALA A 129 -0.81 9.40 4.87
CA ALA A 129 -0.42 10.28 3.78
C ALA A 129 0.42 11.48 4.26
N GLN A 130 0.07 12.06 5.42
CA GLN A 130 0.84 13.14 6.04
C GLN A 130 2.23 12.66 6.50
N ALA A 131 2.31 11.50 7.16
CA ALA A 131 3.58 10.90 7.57
C ALA A 131 4.50 10.66 6.36
N ASP A 132 3.97 10.06 5.29
CA ASP A 132 4.72 9.76 4.07
C ASP A 132 5.24 11.06 3.41
N ALA A 133 4.44 12.13 3.43
CA ALA A 133 4.86 13.43 2.90
C ALA A 133 5.98 14.09 3.71
N PHE A 134 5.98 13.97 5.04
CA PHE A 134 7.09 14.48 5.86
C PHE A 134 8.34 13.61 5.72
N GLU A 135 8.20 12.30 5.71
CA GLU A 135 9.34 11.38 5.48
C GLU A 135 9.98 11.60 4.11
N ALA A 136 9.19 11.89 3.07
CA ALA A 136 9.71 12.27 1.75
C ALA A 136 10.51 13.59 1.81
N GLN A 137 10.02 14.60 2.54
CA GLN A 137 10.75 15.85 2.73
C GLN A 137 12.07 15.64 3.49
N VAL A 138 12.07 14.78 4.52
CA VAL A 138 13.30 14.39 5.23
C VAL A 138 14.29 13.73 4.26
N ALA A 139 13.82 12.77 3.46
CA ALA A 139 14.65 12.10 2.48
C ALA A 139 15.26 13.09 1.46
N GLU A 140 14.47 14.03 0.93
CA GLU A 140 14.97 15.08 0.02
C GLU A 140 16.00 16.01 0.69
N ALA A 141 15.77 16.40 1.95
CA ALA A 141 16.66 17.28 2.69
C ALA A 141 18.03 16.64 3.00
N CYS A 142 18.06 15.31 3.14
CA CYS A 142 19.21 14.53 3.57
C CYS A 142 20.08 13.95 2.44
N VAL A 143 19.69 14.13 1.17
CA VAL A 143 20.44 13.67 -0.02
C VAL A 143 21.53 14.68 -0.46
N LYS A 144 22.02 15.53 0.46
CA LYS A 144 23.05 16.54 0.16
C LYS A 144 24.46 15.98 0.10
#